data_AF-A0A380BVG9-F1
#
_entry.id   AF-A0A380BVG9-F1
#
_cell.length_a   1.000
_cell.length_b   1.000
_cell.length_c   1.000
_cell.angle_alpha   90.00
_cell.angle_beta   90.00
_cell.angle_gamma   90.00
#
_symmetry.space_group_name_H-M   'P 1'
#
loop_
_entity.id
_entity.type
_entity.pdbx_description
1 polymer ?
#
loop_
_entity_poly.entity_id
_entity_poly.type
_entity_poly.pdbx_seq_one_letter_code
_entity_poly.pdbx_strand_id
1 'polypeptide(L)'
;MRLQNGKVTGLKARGGFEVDMEWKDNKVKKLVVRSALGGNCRLRLNKDTHLSGNAELNPSEGENSNPYYLVNAIKAPLKSDKATLKGVQVPSTTLLDFDTKADGIYTFVAE
;
A
#
# COMPACT_ATOMS: atom_id res chain seq x y z
N MET A 1 20.17 4.49 -3.95
CA MET A 1 19.26 5.07 -2.92
C MET A 1 20.09 5.58 -1.75
N ARG A 2 19.73 6.70 -1.11
CA ARG A 2 20.51 7.31 -0.02
C ARG A 2 20.20 6.75 1.38
N LEU A 3 19.01 6.19 1.59
CA LEU A 3 18.59 5.62 2.88
C LEU A 3 18.46 4.11 2.75
N GLN A 4 19.58 3.40 2.79
CA GLN A 4 19.61 1.94 2.61
C GLN A 4 18.92 1.20 3.76
N ASN A 5 19.07 1.70 4.98
CA ASN A 5 18.54 1.11 6.20
C ASN A 5 17.88 2.21 7.03
N GLY A 6 16.78 1.90 7.70
CA GLY A 6 16.12 2.87 8.57
C GLY A 6 14.81 2.36 9.12
N LYS A 7 14.19 3.21 9.94
CA LYS A 7 12.87 2.98 10.50
C LYS A 7 12.11 4.29 10.63
N VAL A 8 10.79 4.21 10.53
CA VAL A 8 9.88 5.31 10.79
C VAL A 8 8.67 4.76 11.55
N THR A 9 8.13 5.56 12.46
CA THR A 9 6.97 5.19 13.28
C THR A 9 5.94 6.30 13.29
N GLY A 10 4.67 5.94 13.43
CA GLY A 10 3.56 6.88 13.62
C GLY A 10 3.11 7.61 12.36
N LEU A 11 3.42 7.11 11.15
CA LEU A 11 2.91 7.70 9.92
C LEU A 11 1.41 7.47 9.82
N LYS A 12 0.63 8.53 9.62
CA LYS A 12 -0.83 8.45 9.48
C LYS A 12 -1.21 8.34 8.01
N ALA A 13 -2.02 7.35 7.65
CA ALA A 13 -2.70 7.25 6.37
C ALA A 13 -4.20 7.54 6.51
N ARG A 14 -4.89 7.76 5.39
CA ARG A 14 -6.34 7.97 5.39
C ARG A 14 -7.06 6.73 5.94
N GLY A 15 -8.29 6.90 6.42
CA GLY A 15 -9.06 5.78 6.98
C GLY A 15 -8.61 5.31 8.35
N GLY A 16 -7.87 6.13 9.10
CA GLY A 16 -7.52 5.83 10.49
C GLY A 16 -6.40 4.80 10.64
N PHE A 17 -5.58 4.58 9.61
CA PHE A 17 -4.41 3.71 9.69
C PHE A 17 -3.19 4.48 10.17
N GLU A 18 -2.46 3.90 11.11
CA GLU A 18 -1.12 4.32 11.50
C GLU A 18 -0.11 3.24 11.12
N VAL A 19 1.03 3.64 10.58
CA VAL A 19 2.03 2.75 10.02
C VAL A 19 3.40 3.00 10.63
N ASP A 20 4.01 1.90 11.10
CA ASP A 20 5.43 1.83 11.38
C ASP A 20 6.09 0.95 10.32
N MET A 21 7.29 1.33 9.87
CA MET A 21 8.02 0.61 8.85
C MET A 21 9.52 0.60 9.16
N GLU A 22 10.13 -0.57 9.03
CA GLU A 22 11.58 -0.77 9.08
C GLU A 22 12.04 -1.33 7.74
N TRP A 23 13.16 -0.82 7.22
CA TRP A 23 13.75 -1.29 5.97
C TRP A 23 15.25 -1.53 6.12
N LYS A 24 15.74 -2.49 5.33
CA LYS A 24 17.15 -2.83 5.21
C LYS A 24 17.48 -3.15 3.76
N ASP A 25 18.65 -2.75 3.29
CA ASP A 25 19.11 -2.97 1.91
C ASP A 25 18.09 -2.47 0.86
N ASN A 26 17.44 -1.35 1.17
CA ASN A 26 16.37 -0.70 0.39
C ASN A 26 15.06 -1.50 0.27
N LYS A 27 14.84 -2.50 1.15
CA LYS A 27 13.64 -3.34 1.17
C LYS A 27 12.96 -3.28 2.53
N VAL A 28 11.63 -3.27 2.54
CA VAL A 28 10.85 -3.37 3.79
C VAL A 28 11.17 -4.70 4.47
N LYS A 29 11.40 -4.66 5.78
CA LYS A 29 11.66 -5.82 6.63
C LYS A 29 10.62 -6.03 7.72
N LYS A 30 10.03 -4.94 8.22
CA LYS A 30 8.91 -5.01 9.16
C LYS A 30 7.90 -3.92 8.86
N LEU A 31 6.63 -4.27 8.97
CA LEU A 31 5.50 -3.37 8.83
C LEU A 31 4.56 -3.60 10.01
N VAL A 32 4.16 -2.52 10.69
CA VAL A 32 3.09 -2.55 11.69
C VAL A 32 2.01 -1.59 11.24
N VAL A 33 0.78 -2.09 11.13
CA VAL A 33 -0.41 -1.30 10.80
C VAL A 33 -1.33 -1.32 12.02
N ARG A 34 -1.65 -0.15 12.54
CA ARG A 34 -2.69 0.04 13.57
C ARG A 34 -3.92 0.61 12.87
N SER A 35 -5.09 0.00 13.08
CA SER A 35 -6.35 0.41 12.46
C SER A 35 -7.27 1.00 13.51
N ALA A 36 -7.45 2.31 13.53
CA ALA A 36 -8.36 2.95 14.49
C ALA A 36 -9.85 2.73 14.15
N LEU A 37 -10.18 2.55 12.86
CA LEU A 37 -11.56 2.49 12.39
C LEU A 37 -11.99 1.11 11.86
N GLY A 38 -11.05 0.20 11.62
CA GLY A 38 -11.32 -1.07 10.96
C GLY A 38 -11.52 -0.96 9.44
N GLY A 39 -12.09 -2.00 8.85
CA GLY A 39 -12.37 -2.10 7.41
C GLY A 39 -11.19 -2.66 6.59
N ASN A 40 -11.35 -2.68 5.27
CA ASN A 40 -10.32 -3.21 4.37
C ASN A 40 -9.05 -2.35 4.38
N CYS A 41 -7.90 -2.98 4.59
CA CYS A 41 -6.60 -2.36 4.43
C CYS A 41 -5.92 -2.91 3.17
N ARG A 42 -5.71 -2.04 2.17
CA ARG A 42 -5.03 -2.39 0.91
C ARG A 42 -3.57 -1.95 0.94
N LEU A 43 -2.65 -2.90 0.94
CA LEU A 43 -1.21 -2.68 0.83
C LEU A 43 -0.78 -2.67 -0.64
N ARG A 44 0.07 -1.72 -1.02
CA ARG A 44 0.81 -1.74 -2.28
C ARG A 44 2.29 -1.96 -2.00
N LEU A 45 2.83 -3.07 -2.48
CA LEU A 45 4.22 -3.46 -2.24
C LEU A 45 4.99 -3.58 -3.55
N ASN A 46 6.32 -3.51 -3.50
CA ASN A 46 7.14 -3.89 -4.66
C ASN A 46 6.90 -5.36 -4.99
N LYS A 47 6.89 -5.72 -6.28
CA LYS A 47 6.49 -7.05 -6.79
C LYS A 47 7.07 -8.24 -6.01
N ASP A 48 8.35 -8.18 -5.63
CA ASP A 48 9.05 -9.30 -4.98
C ASP A 48 9.04 -9.22 -3.45
N THR A 49 8.19 -8.37 -2.85
CA THR A 49 8.06 -8.25 -1.41
C THR A 49 7.01 -9.23 -0.92
N HIS A 50 7.45 -10.22 -0.15
CA HIS A 50 6.58 -11.20 0.50
C HIS A 50 6.56 -10.88 1.99
N LEU A 51 5.37 -10.68 2.53
CA LEU A 51 5.12 -10.37 3.93
C LEU A 51 4.30 -11.49 4.55
N SER A 52 4.69 -11.94 5.74
CA SER A 52 3.91 -12.85 6.56
C SER A 52 3.71 -12.25 7.95
N GLY A 53 2.60 -12.56 8.61
CA GLY A 53 2.21 -11.87 9.82
C GLY A 53 1.00 -12.47 10.52
N ASN A 54 0.41 -11.70 11.43
CA ASN A 54 -0.76 -12.12 12.22
C ASN A 54 -2.11 -11.94 11.49
N ALA A 55 -2.08 -11.57 10.20
CA ALA A 55 -3.25 -11.56 9.32
C ALA A 55 -2.86 -12.11 7.95
N GLU A 56 -3.82 -12.77 7.31
CA GLU A 56 -3.66 -13.30 5.96
C GLU A 56 -3.77 -12.16 4.94
N LEU A 57 -2.83 -12.11 4.00
CA LEU A 57 -2.79 -11.14 2.93
C LEU A 57 -3.30 -11.79 1.65
N ASN A 58 -4.43 -11.31 1.14
CA ASN A 58 -5.08 -11.85 -0.05
C ASN A 58 -4.80 -10.95 -1.27
N PRO A 59 -4.65 -11.49 -2.49
CA PRO A 59 -4.57 -10.67 -3.69
C PRO A 59 -5.78 -9.72 -3.79
N SER A 60 -5.50 -8.44 -4.03
CA SER A 60 -6.57 -7.45 -4.17
C SER A 60 -7.34 -7.61 -5.47
N GLU A 61 -8.66 -7.53 -5.38
CA GLU A 61 -9.56 -7.52 -6.53
C GLU A 61 -10.40 -6.23 -6.55
N GLY A 62 -10.75 -5.76 -7.76
CA GLY A 62 -11.65 -4.63 -7.96
C GLY A 62 -11.24 -3.32 -7.27
N GLU A 63 -12.23 -2.48 -7.02
CA GLU A 63 -12.06 -1.23 -6.26
C GLU A 63 -11.86 -1.51 -4.77
N ASN A 64 -11.15 -0.61 -4.08
CA ASN A 64 -10.99 -0.73 -2.63
C ASN A 64 -12.32 -0.37 -1.93
N SER A 65 -12.89 -1.31 -1.20
CA SER A 65 -14.14 -1.13 -0.45
C SER A 65 -14.05 -0.10 0.67
N ASN A 66 -12.84 0.29 1.08
CA ASN A 66 -12.63 1.30 2.11
C ASN A 66 -13.00 2.71 1.57
N PRO A 67 -14.05 3.38 2.10
CA PRO A 67 -14.57 4.63 1.55
C PRO A 67 -13.59 5.81 1.61
N TYR A 68 -12.54 5.72 2.43
CA TYR A 68 -11.49 6.74 2.51
C TYR A 68 -10.47 6.68 1.36
N TYR A 69 -10.60 5.67 0.49
CA TYR A 69 -9.69 5.39 -0.63
C TYR A 69 -10.42 5.36 -2.00
N LEU A 70 -11.61 5.95 -2.08
CA LEU A 70 -12.33 6.10 -3.34
C LEU A 70 -11.51 6.91 -4.35
N VAL A 71 -11.36 6.38 -5.56
CA VAL A 71 -10.74 7.08 -6.67
C VAL A 71 -11.85 7.77 -7.45
N ASN A 72 -11.82 9.10 -7.46
CA ASN A 72 -12.85 9.86 -8.19
C ASN A 72 -12.70 9.64 -9.70
N ALA A 73 -13.83 9.37 -10.35
CA ALA A 73 -13.89 9.31 -11.80
C ALA A 73 -13.53 10.69 -12.40
N ILE A 74 -12.69 10.67 -13.43
CA ILE A 74 -12.35 11.86 -14.21
C ILE A 74 -12.89 11.69 -15.64
N LYS A 75 -13.13 12.81 -16.32
CA LYS A 75 -13.40 12.78 -17.76
C LYS A 75 -12.17 12.25 -18.50
N ALA A 76 -12.40 11.56 -19.61
CA ALA A 76 -11.32 11.14 -20.50
C ALA A 76 -10.50 12.38 -20.95
N PRO A 77 -9.17 12.38 -20.79
CA PRO A 77 -8.34 13.48 -21.22
C PRO A 77 -8.44 13.70 -22.73
N LEU A 78 -8.50 14.97 -23.16
CA LEU A 78 -8.41 15.31 -24.58
C LEU A 78 -6.99 15.07 -25.09
N LYS A 79 -6.86 14.31 -26.16
CA LYS A 79 -5.59 14.02 -26.83
C LYS A 79 -5.70 14.47 -28.29
N SER A 80 -4.74 15.26 -28.76
CA SER A 80 -4.66 15.60 -30.19
C SER A 80 -4.25 14.38 -31.00
N ASP A 81 -4.81 14.23 -32.20
CA ASP A 81 -4.42 13.19 -33.16
C ASP A 81 -2.94 13.28 -33.57
N LYS A 82 -2.34 14.48 -33.47
CA LYS A 82 -0.92 14.72 -33.75
C LYS A 82 -0.01 14.38 -32.58
N ALA A 83 -0.55 14.04 -31.41
CA ALA A 83 0.23 13.82 -30.20
C ALA A 83 0.70 12.36 -30.07
N THR A 84 2.01 12.16 -30.08
CA THR A 84 2.64 10.87 -29.77
C THR A 84 3.06 10.85 -28.30
N LEU A 85 2.41 10.02 -27.49
CA LEU A 85 2.75 9.85 -26.07
C LEU A 85 3.74 8.69 -25.94
N LYS A 86 4.89 8.94 -25.30
CA LYS A 86 5.90 7.91 -25.02
C LYS A 86 5.52 6.99 -23.85
N GLY A 87 4.49 7.37 -23.07
CA GLY A 87 4.12 6.70 -21.81
C GLY A 87 5.15 6.94 -20.71
N VAL A 88 4.88 6.37 -19.53
CA VAL A 88 5.81 6.35 -18.40
C VAL A 88 5.93 4.91 -17.93
N GLN A 89 7.16 4.41 -17.85
CA GLN A 89 7.43 3.11 -17.25
C GLN A 89 7.37 3.24 -15.74
N VAL A 90 6.46 2.50 -15.11
CA VAL A 90 6.31 2.46 -13.65
C VAL A 90 6.79 1.10 -13.12
N PRO A 91 7.46 1.06 -11.96
CA PRO A 91 7.84 -0.20 -11.33
C PRO A 91 6.65 -1.11 -11.09
N SER A 92 6.84 -2.42 -11.24
CA SER A 92 5.80 -3.40 -10.94
C SER A 92 5.55 -3.49 -9.43
N THR A 93 4.26 -3.54 -9.06
CA THR A 93 3.80 -3.64 -7.67
C THR A 93 2.76 -4.74 -7.51
N THR A 94 2.63 -5.25 -6.30
CA THR A 94 1.56 -6.17 -5.88
C THR A 94 0.59 -5.44 -4.97
N LEU A 95 -0.71 -5.70 -5.13
CA LEU A 95 -1.77 -5.21 -4.25
C LEU A 95 -2.33 -6.36 -3.44
N LEU A 96 -2.35 -6.19 -2.12
CA LEU A 96 -2.85 -7.16 -1.16
C LEU A 96 -3.86 -6.51 -0.22
N ASP A 97 -4.94 -7.22 0.07
CA ASP A 97 -5.98 -6.82 1.01
C ASP A 97 -5.99 -7.71 2.25
N PHE A 98 -6.38 -7.12 3.37
CA PHE A 98 -6.76 -7.84 4.58
C PHE A 98 -7.77 -7.02 5.38
N ASP A 99 -8.68 -7.72 6.06
CA ASP A 99 -9.69 -7.08 6.88
C ASP A 99 -9.13 -6.67 8.24
N THR A 100 -9.45 -5.44 8.64
CA THR A 100 -9.08 -4.91 9.95
C THR A 100 -10.29 -4.66 10.84
N LYS A 101 -10.07 -4.78 12.15
CA LYS A 101 -11.02 -4.36 13.19
C LYS A 101 -10.57 -3.05 13.80
N ALA A 102 -11.50 -2.26 14.31
CA ALA A 102 -11.19 -1.05 15.07
C ALA A 102 -10.26 -1.39 16.25
N ASP A 103 -9.31 -0.50 16.49
CA ASP A 103 -8.19 -0.60 17.42
C ASP A 103 -7.27 -1.84 17.22
N GLY A 104 -7.38 -2.52 16.07
CA GLY A 104 -6.57 -3.69 15.73
C GLY A 104 -5.12 -3.35 15.37
N ILE A 105 -4.19 -4.23 15.74
CA ILE A 105 -2.76 -4.11 15.40
C ILE A 105 -2.32 -5.32 14.58
N TYR A 106 -1.74 -5.04 13.41
CA TYR A 106 -1.33 -6.02 12.42
C TYR A 106 0.16 -5.88 12.16
N THR A 107 0.92 -6.93 12.42
CA THR A 107 2.37 -6.95 12.28
C THR A 107 2.77 -7.95 11.21
N PHE A 108 3.57 -7.49 10.27
CA PHE A 108 4.11 -8.27 9.18
C PHE A 108 5.63 -8.15 9.14
N VAL A 109 6.28 -9.25 8.76
CA VAL A 109 7.73 -9.34 8.56
C VAL A 109 7.96 -9.80 7.13
N ALA A 110 8.97 -9.22 6.48
CA ALA A 110 9.34 -9.66 5.14
C ALA A 110 10.25 -10.87 5.20
N GLU A 111 9.97 -11.84 4.34
CA GLU A 111 10.81 -13.01 4.11
C GLU A 111 12.18 -12.61 3.48
#